data_AF-A0A1C3KIU9-F1
#
_entry.id   AF-A0A1C3KIU9-F1
#
_cell.length_a   1.000
_cell.length_b   1.000
_cell.length_c   1.000
_cell.angle_alpha   90.00
_cell.angle_beta   90.00
_cell.angle_gamma   90.00
#
_symmetry.space_group_name_H-M   'P 1'
#
loop_
_entity.id
_entity.type
_entity.pdbx_description
1 polymer ?
#
loop_
_entity_poly.entity_id
_entity_poly.type
_entity_poly.pdbx_seq_one_letter_code
_entity_poly.pdbx_strand_id
1 'polypeptide(L)'
;MTGNSFQGAPRGLSETHSIDLISKDIYDKIEFNYPNLSDYNEKCNIKFSNKNDDKVKEICKKSLRYLEKSYVWDIPNPGYDPCTVLNYWIYNKLTHILGDKSTSDIAFGTFQLQWNLPMSNRSNITYSQKCKLNFDMLNNEDWEKRKELYDYYVDYSTLFSTANNYVTKCKEYYKYIEGKAPLYKNFENLCTSNSSNCPQIYDKCMSYNPDLVLKTIKCHEQIVAERAAKPSASHHSSGEKLISGPSAPGTESIQEHSQIGTKVGHSFLGVAPVLLTATALYRYTPIGSWIRKLGETNLNSISDMNGFSSYTQESGDIFSDRVENYISYQPM
;
A
#
# COMPACT_ATOMS: atom_id res chain seq x y z
N MET A 1 -4.80 -22.02 -43.23
CA MET A 1 -3.91 -21.80 -42.06
C MET A 1 -4.64 -20.90 -41.08
N THR A 2 -4.64 -21.33 -39.83
CA THR A 2 -5.55 -21.01 -38.72
C THR A 2 -5.39 -19.60 -38.17
N GLY A 3 -6.50 -18.85 -38.12
CA GLY A 3 -6.63 -17.63 -37.34
C GLY A 3 -7.07 -17.95 -35.91
N ASN A 4 -6.26 -17.57 -34.92
CA ASN A 4 -6.60 -17.70 -33.51
C ASN A 4 -7.20 -16.38 -33.00
N SER A 5 -8.52 -16.43 -32.80
CA SER A 5 -9.29 -15.47 -32.02
C SER A 5 -9.04 -15.75 -30.54
N PHE A 6 -8.40 -14.81 -29.83
CA PHE A 6 -8.29 -14.86 -28.37
C PHE A 6 -9.62 -14.36 -27.77
N GLN A 7 -10.51 -15.29 -27.44
CA GLN A 7 -11.68 -15.03 -26.63
C GLN A 7 -11.25 -14.69 -25.20
N GLY A 8 -11.55 -13.45 -24.78
CA GLY A 8 -11.44 -13.03 -23.40
C GLY A 8 -12.44 -13.79 -22.53
N ALA A 9 -11.92 -14.51 -21.52
CA ALA A 9 -12.74 -15.09 -20.47
C ALA A 9 -13.19 -13.97 -19.50
N PRO A 10 -14.48 -13.89 -19.13
CA PRO A 10 -14.95 -12.96 -18.13
C PRO A 10 -14.45 -13.42 -16.76
N ARG A 11 -13.61 -12.61 -16.10
CA ARG A 11 -13.23 -12.85 -14.71
C ARG A 11 -14.47 -12.66 -13.84
N GLY A 12 -14.99 -13.78 -13.36
CA GLY A 12 -16.01 -13.83 -12.34
C GLY A 12 -15.55 -13.15 -11.04
N LEU A 13 -16.54 -12.56 -10.38
CA LEU A 13 -16.56 -12.01 -9.03
C LEU A 13 -15.61 -12.73 -8.05
N SER A 14 -14.61 -11.99 -7.59
CA SER A 14 -14.12 -12.10 -6.22
C SER A 14 -14.09 -10.68 -5.67
N GLU A 15 -15.11 -10.30 -4.89
CA GLU A 15 -14.96 -9.19 -3.95
C GLU A 15 -13.94 -9.63 -2.90
N THR A 16 -12.66 -9.59 -3.27
CA THR A 16 -11.57 -9.55 -2.30
C THR A 16 -11.78 -8.27 -1.50
N HIS A 17 -12.14 -8.39 -0.22
CA HIS A 17 -11.95 -7.31 0.74
C HIS A 17 -10.52 -6.80 0.54
N SER A 18 -10.39 -5.54 0.10
CA SER A 18 -9.09 -4.92 -0.12
C SER A 18 -8.62 -4.40 1.22
N ILE A 19 -7.40 -4.78 1.62
CA ILE A 19 -6.73 -4.15 2.74
C ILE A 19 -6.44 -2.70 2.38
N ASP A 20 -6.77 -1.80 3.29
CA ASP A 20 -6.59 -0.36 3.16
C ASP A 20 -5.12 -0.02 3.45
N LEU A 21 -4.36 0.36 2.42
CA LEU A 21 -2.93 0.66 2.49
C LEU A 21 -2.70 2.11 2.04
N ILE A 22 -2.18 2.94 2.95
CA ILE A 22 -1.88 4.35 2.70
C ILE A 22 -0.77 4.50 1.65
N SER A 23 0.25 3.65 1.69
CA SER A 23 1.34 3.59 0.71
C SER A 23 0.78 3.37 -0.70
N LYS A 24 -0.15 2.42 -0.85
CA LYS A 24 -0.83 2.13 -2.11
C LYS A 24 -1.68 3.31 -2.58
N ASP A 25 -2.47 3.91 -1.70
CA ASP A 25 -3.28 5.10 -2.05
C ASP A 25 -2.42 6.26 -2.56
N ILE A 26 -1.22 6.44 -2.00
CA ILE A 26 -0.25 7.43 -2.48
C ILE A 26 0.26 7.03 -3.87
N TYR A 27 0.67 5.77 -4.07
CA TYR A 27 1.13 5.29 -5.36
C TYR A 27 0.07 5.42 -6.46
N ASP A 28 -1.18 5.10 -6.15
CA ASP A 28 -2.31 5.24 -7.07
C ASP A 28 -2.55 6.73 -7.43
N LYS A 29 -2.39 7.65 -6.47
CA LYS A 29 -2.45 9.09 -6.71
C LYS A 29 -1.31 9.60 -7.58
N ILE A 30 -0.10 9.04 -7.47
CA ILE A 30 1.04 9.41 -8.35
C ILE A 30 0.83 8.82 -9.75
N GLU A 31 0.33 7.58 -9.83
CA GLU A 31 0.11 6.85 -11.09
C GLU A 31 -1.01 7.45 -11.95
N PHE A 32 -1.97 8.14 -11.34
CA PHE A 32 -3.13 8.67 -12.04
C PHE A 32 -2.76 9.65 -13.17
N ASN A 33 -3.40 9.47 -14.33
CA ASN A 33 -3.20 10.30 -15.51
C ASN A 33 -4.07 11.56 -15.46
N TYR A 34 -3.59 12.59 -14.76
CA TYR A 34 -4.33 13.85 -14.64
C TYR A 34 -4.32 14.64 -15.97
N PRO A 35 -5.42 15.35 -16.28
CA PRO A 35 -5.50 16.17 -17.50
C PRO A 35 -4.38 17.20 -17.65
N ASN A 36 -3.89 17.73 -16.52
CA ASN A 36 -2.86 18.76 -16.47
C ASN A 36 -1.42 18.21 -16.45
N LEU A 37 -1.21 16.93 -16.82
CA LEU A 37 0.14 16.37 -16.94
C LEU A 37 0.94 17.02 -18.09
N SER A 38 0.26 17.55 -19.11
CA SER A 38 0.89 18.26 -20.23
C SER A 38 1.65 19.52 -19.79
N ASP A 39 1.27 20.13 -18.66
CA ASP A 39 1.93 21.33 -18.12
C ASP A 39 3.41 21.09 -17.78
N TYR A 40 3.81 19.83 -17.63
CA TYR A 40 5.17 19.42 -17.30
C TYR A 40 5.97 18.95 -18.52
N ASN A 41 5.43 19.06 -19.74
CA ASN A 41 6.09 18.59 -20.97
C ASN A 41 7.47 19.24 -21.19
N GLU A 42 7.56 20.56 -21.05
CA GLU A 42 8.82 21.29 -21.24
C GLU A 42 9.84 20.93 -20.16
N LYS A 43 9.41 20.91 -18.89
CA LYS A 43 10.27 20.55 -17.76
C LYS A 43 10.77 19.11 -17.86
N CYS A 44 9.95 18.20 -18.38
CA CYS A 44 10.29 16.78 -18.57
C CYS A 44 10.70 16.44 -20.00
N ASN A 45 11.29 17.38 -20.75
CA ASN A 45 11.87 17.10 -22.06
C ASN A 45 13.27 16.46 -21.95
N ILE A 46 13.34 15.35 -21.22
CA ILE A 46 14.56 14.60 -20.97
C ILE A 46 14.95 13.88 -22.27
N LYS A 47 16.24 13.85 -22.59
CA LYS A 47 16.77 12.97 -23.64
C LYS A 47 17.39 11.75 -22.99
N PHE A 48 16.67 10.63 -23.00
CA PHE A 48 17.18 9.36 -22.53
C PHE A 48 17.39 8.43 -23.74
N SER A 49 18.61 7.89 -23.92
CA SER A 49 19.01 7.12 -25.12
C SER A 49 18.37 5.73 -25.24
N ASN A 50 17.16 5.53 -24.69
CA ASN A 50 16.45 4.26 -24.65
C ASN A 50 15.13 4.37 -25.43
N LYS A 51 14.67 3.25 -26.01
CA LYS A 51 13.36 3.10 -26.66
C LYS A 51 12.17 3.44 -25.73
N ASN A 52 12.40 3.50 -24.42
CA ASN A 52 11.41 3.84 -23.41
C ASN A 52 11.40 5.33 -22.99
N ASP A 53 12.04 6.23 -23.74
CA ASP A 53 12.16 7.66 -23.43
C ASP A 53 10.81 8.30 -23.08
N ASP A 54 9.75 8.05 -23.86
CA ASP A 54 8.41 8.61 -23.58
C ASP A 54 7.82 8.13 -22.24
N LYS A 55 8.05 6.87 -21.87
CA LYS A 55 7.61 6.33 -20.58
C LYS A 55 8.40 6.96 -19.43
N VAL A 56 9.71 7.16 -19.58
CA VAL A 56 10.55 7.84 -18.58
C VAL A 56 10.11 9.30 -18.41
N LYS A 57 9.80 9.99 -19.51
CA LYS A 57 9.22 11.34 -19.47
C LYS A 57 7.87 11.36 -18.75
N GLU A 58 7.03 10.35 -18.95
CA GLU A 58 5.76 10.23 -18.23
C GLU A 58 5.97 10.09 -16.71
N ILE A 59 6.93 9.26 -16.27
CA ILE A 59 7.30 9.16 -14.85
C ILE A 59 7.74 10.53 -14.32
N CYS A 60 8.61 11.25 -15.03
CA CYS A 60 9.02 12.61 -14.64
C CYS A 60 7.80 13.53 -14.44
N LYS A 61 6.87 13.58 -15.41
CA LYS A 61 5.69 14.46 -15.35
C LYS A 61 4.82 14.13 -14.13
N LYS A 62 4.56 12.83 -13.89
CA LYS A 62 3.79 12.36 -12.74
C LYS A 62 4.46 12.77 -11.42
N SER A 63 5.77 12.61 -11.31
CA SER A 63 6.51 12.99 -10.10
C SER A 63 6.53 14.49 -9.83
N LEU A 64 6.82 15.31 -10.85
CA LEU A 64 6.81 16.77 -10.70
C LEU A 64 5.40 17.25 -10.33
N ARG A 65 4.36 16.71 -10.98
CA ARG A 65 2.97 17.03 -10.63
C ARG A 65 2.65 16.66 -9.19
N TYR A 66 3.03 15.47 -8.73
CA TYR A 66 2.81 15.06 -7.35
C TYR A 66 3.51 16.01 -6.36
N LEU A 67 4.72 16.47 -6.68
CA LEU A 67 5.43 17.47 -5.89
C LEU A 67 4.71 18.82 -5.87
N GLU A 68 4.11 19.27 -6.97
CA GLU A 68 3.43 20.57 -6.99
C GLU A 68 2.02 20.55 -6.40
N LYS A 69 1.26 19.49 -6.64
CA LYS A 69 -0.21 19.48 -6.51
C LYS A 69 -0.74 18.53 -5.43
N SER A 70 0.07 17.64 -4.87
CA SER A 70 -0.41 16.74 -3.82
C SER A 70 -0.62 17.48 -2.50
N TYR A 71 -1.77 17.28 -1.86
CA TYR A 71 -2.08 17.85 -0.55
C TYR A 71 -1.27 17.22 0.58
N VAL A 72 -0.59 16.07 0.34
CA VAL A 72 0.25 15.41 1.35
C VAL A 72 1.32 16.35 1.91
N TRP A 73 1.76 17.32 1.10
CA TRP A 73 2.77 18.30 1.44
C TRP A 73 2.24 19.42 2.35
N ASP A 74 0.92 19.55 2.47
CA ASP A 74 0.25 20.53 3.33
C ASP A 74 -0.20 19.91 4.67
N ILE A 75 -0.06 18.59 4.83
CA ILE A 75 -0.37 17.90 6.09
C ILE A 75 0.80 18.12 7.06
N PRO A 76 0.57 18.75 8.22
CA PRO A 76 1.60 18.83 9.25
C PRO A 76 1.89 17.43 9.79
N ASN A 77 3.16 17.00 9.74
CA ASN A 77 3.65 15.75 10.33
C ASN A 77 2.80 14.50 9.98
N PRO A 78 2.76 14.04 8.71
CA PRO A 78 1.90 12.93 8.29
C PRO A 78 2.29 11.54 8.86
N GLY A 79 3.28 11.46 9.77
CA GLY A 79 3.77 10.22 10.37
C GLY A 79 4.84 9.48 9.56
N TYR A 80 5.09 9.91 8.33
CA TYR A 80 6.12 9.41 7.44
C TYR A 80 6.70 10.56 6.60
N ASP A 81 7.82 10.32 5.92
CA ASP A 81 8.33 11.25 4.91
C ASP A 81 7.75 10.92 3.52
N PRO A 82 6.90 11.81 2.94
CA PRO A 82 6.34 11.62 1.59
C PRO A 82 7.40 11.65 0.48
N CYS A 83 8.56 12.28 0.72
CA CYS A 83 9.66 12.32 -0.24
C CYS A 83 10.28 10.93 -0.40
N THR A 84 10.48 10.19 0.69
CA THR A 84 10.95 8.80 0.63
C THR A 84 9.98 7.90 -0.14
N VAL A 85 8.66 8.02 0.07
CA VAL A 85 7.63 7.30 -0.71
C VAL A 85 7.77 7.59 -2.20
N LEU A 86 7.90 8.87 -2.57
CA LEU A 86 8.05 9.29 -3.96
C LEU A 86 9.32 8.71 -4.59
N ASN A 87 10.46 8.76 -3.89
CA ASN A 87 11.72 8.20 -4.37
C ASN A 87 11.60 6.71 -4.70
N TYR A 88 11.04 5.92 -3.78
CA TYR A 88 10.79 4.51 -4.02
C TYR A 88 9.82 4.26 -5.17
N TRP A 89 8.75 5.06 -5.30
CA TRP A 89 7.82 4.95 -6.43
C TRP A 89 8.53 5.18 -7.77
N ILE A 90 9.29 6.27 -7.88
CA ILE A 90 10.01 6.63 -9.11
C ILE A 90 10.94 5.48 -9.49
N TYR A 91 11.81 5.07 -8.57
CA TYR A 91 12.83 4.08 -8.87
C TYR A 91 12.20 2.73 -9.23
N ASN A 92 11.19 2.28 -8.48
CA ASN A 92 10.44 1.06 -8.80
C ASN A 92 9.78 1.11 -10.19
N LYS A 93 9.24 2.25 -10.61
CA LYS A 93 8.66 2.40 -11.95
C LYS A 93 9.71 2.36 -13.03
N LEU A 94 10.84 3.02 -12.82
CA LEU A 94 11.97 3.01 -13.75
C LEU A 94 12.52 1.60 -13.93
N THR A 95 12.73 0.84 -12.85
CA THR A 95 13.21 -0.55 -12.91
C THR A 95 12.24 -1.46 -13.66
N HIS A 96 10.93 -1.32 -13.45
CA HIS A 96 9.94 -2.07 -14.22
C HIS A 96 9.90 -1.70 -15.71
N ILE A 97 10.09 -0.43 -16.06
CA ILE A 97 10.06 0.04 -17.46
C ILE A 97 11.33 -0.37 -18.21
N LEU A 98 12.48 -0.23 -17.54
CA LEU A 98 13.79 -0.34 -18.17
C LEU A 98 14.42 -1.73 -18.01
N GLY A 99 14.00 -2.49 -16.99
CA GLY A 99 14.41 -3.87 -16.73
C GLY A 99 15.83 -4.03 -16.17
N ASP A 100 16.75 -3.19 -16.62
CA ASP A 100 18.15 -3.19 -16.19
C ASP A 100 18.41 -2.15 -15.08
N LYS A 101 19.15 -2.56 -14.04
CA LYS A 101 19.52 -1.70 -12.90
C LYS A 101 20.35 -0.50 -13.36
N SER A 102 21.40 -0.71 -14.15
CA SER A 102 22.29 0.37 -14.59
C SER A 102 21.54 1.46 -15.36
N THR A 103 20.69 1.03 -16.30
CA THR A 103 19.82 1.90 -17.08
C THR A 103 18.82 2.65 -16.20
N SER A 104 18.28 2.00 -15.17
CA SER A 104 17.36 2.61 -14.20
C SER A 104 18.05 3.63 -13.29
N ASP A 105 19.26 3.32 -12.82
CA ASP A 105 20.10 4.21 -12.02
C ASP A 105 20.44 5.48 -12.81
N ILE A 106 20.81 5.34 -14.09
CA ILE A 106 21.07 6.47 -14.98
C ILE A 106 19.79 7.29 -15.17
N ALA A 107 18.66 6.64 -15.48
CA ALA A 107 17.38 7.34 -15.67
C ALA A 107 16.97 8.14 -14.43
N PHE A 108 17.08 7.54 -13.25
CA PHE A 108 16.82 8.21 -11.98
C PHE A 108 17.77 9.39 -11.77
N GLY A 109 19.07 9.21 -12.04
CA GLY A 109 20.09 10.26 -12.04
C GLY A 109 19.75 11.44 -12.94
N THR A 110 19.20 11.19 -14.13
CA THR A 110 18.83 12.28 -15.07
C THR A 110 17.77 13.22 -14.51
N PHE A 111 16.94 12.77 -13.54
CA PHE A 111 15.92 13.62 -12.92
C PHE A 111 16.51 14.73 -12.05
N GLN A 112 17.79 14.64 -11.68
CA GLN A 112 18.48 15.68 -10.91
C GLN A 112 18.38 17.06 -11.56
N LEU A 113 18.50 17.12 -12.89
CA LEU A 113 18.37 18.37 -13.65
C LEU A 113 16.96 18.98 -13.50
N GLN A 114 15.94 18.13 -13.54
CA GLN A 114 14.54 18.53 -13.45
C GLN A 114 14.20 18.96 -12.03
N TRP A 115 14.82 18.31 -11.05
CA TRP A 115 14.68 18.65 -9.63
C TRP A 115 15.28 20.01 -9.26
N ASN A 116 16.25 20.49 -10.04
CA ASN A 116 16.84 21.81 -9.85
C ASN A 116 16.01 22.94 -10.48
N LEU A 117 14.98 22.61 -11.27
CA LEU A 117 14.10 23.61 -11.85
C LEU A 117 13.16 24.22 -10.79
N PRO A 118 12.75 25.49 -10.97
CA PRO A 118 11.75 26.11 -10.11
C PRO A 118 10.36 25.46 -10.30
N MET A 119 9.61 25.39 -9.20
CA MET A 119 8.21 24.94 -9.22
C MET A 119 7.33 26.00 -9.89
N SER A 120 6.35 25.57 -10.69
CA SER A 120 5.47 26.48 -11.44
C SER A 120 4.58 27.32 -10.52
N ASN A 121 4.14 26.75 -9.39
CA ASN A 121 3.29 27.44 -8.41
C ASN A 121 4.05 28.25 -7.36
N ARG A 122 5.37 28.07 -7.24
CA ARG A 122 6.25 28.72 -6.27
C ARG A 122 7.63 28.88 -6.90
N SER A 123 7.79 29.84 -7.81
CA SER A 123 8.99 29.99 -8.64
C SER A 123 10.29 30.26 -7.85
N ASN A 124 10.17 30.69 -6.60
CA ASN A 124 11.27 30.87 -5.66
C ASN A 124 11.72 29.56 -4.97
N ILE A 125 11.02 28.44 -5.19
CA ILE A 125 11.31 27.14 -4.60
C ILE A 125 11.59 26.13 -5.71
N THR A 126 12.72 25.42 -5.63
CA THR A 126 13.02 24.30 -6.52
C THR A 126 12.36 23.01 -6.03
N TYR A 127 12.14 22.05 -6.93
CA TYR A 127 11.66 20.73 -6.51
C TYR A 127 12.58 20.05 -5.51
N SER A 128 13.90 20.21 -5.66
CA SER A 128 14.93 19.66 -4.76
C SER A 128 14.90 20.21 -3.35
N GLN A 129 14.44 21.47 -3.16
CA GLN A 129 14.21 22.03 -1.83
C GLN A 129 13.01 21.38 -1.14
N LYS A 130 12.01 20.94 -1.91
CA LYS A 130 10.81 20.28 -1.38
C LYS A 130 11.04 18.79 -1.10
N CYS A 131 11.70 18.10 -2.02
CA CYS A 131 12.02 16.68 -1.89
C CYS A 131 13.33 16.38 -2.62
N LYS A 132 14.32 15.84 -1.92
CA LYS A 132 15.60 15.46 -2.52
C LYS A 132 15.49 14.06 -3.13
N LEU A 133 16.11 13.88 -4.30
CA LEU A 133 16.32 12.54 -4.85
C LEU A 133 17.28 11.77 -3.93
N ASN A 134 16.90 10.55 -3.56
CA ASN A 134 17.69 9.69 -2.69
C ASN A 134 18.59 8.79 -3.54
N PHE A 135 19.80 9.27 -3.81
CA PHE A 135 20.79 8.49 -4.56
C PHE A 135 21.43 7.36 -3.76
N ASP A 136 21.38 7.40 -2.42
CA ASP A 136 21.92 6.33 -1.58
C ASP A 136 21.18 5.01 -1.80
N MET A 137 19.89 5.09 -2.18
CA MET A 137 19.09 3.94 -2.57
C MET A 137 19.71 3.12 -3.71
N LEU A 138 20.43 3.76 -4.63
CA LEU A 138 21.01 3.10 -5.82
C LEU A 138 22.15 2.12 -5.45
N ASN A 139 22.76 2.32 -4.28
CA ASN A 139 23.82 1.47 -3.75
C ASN A 139 23.30 0.26 -2.96
N ASN A 140 22.00 0.21 -2.69
CA ASN A 140 21.39 -0.85 -1.91
C ASN A 140 20.88 -1.96 -2.82
N GLU A 141 21.55 -3.11 -2.84
CA GLU A 141 21.10 -4.28 -3.61
C GLU A 141 19.71 -4.78 -3.13
N ASP A 142 19.38 -4.56 -1.86
CA ASP A 142 18.13 -4.92 -1.20
C ASP A 142 17.07 -3.79 -1.23
N TRP A 143 17.18 -2.80 -2.13
CA TRP A 143 16.28 -1.64 -2.17
C TRP A 143 14.80 -2.01 -2.23
N GLU A 144 14.42 -3.13 -2.87
CA GLU A 144 13.02 -3.60 -2.94
C GLU A 144 12.48 -3.95 -1.55
N LYS A 145 13.29 -4.62 -0.72
CA LYS A 145 12.93 -4.94 0.67
C LYS A 145 12.91 -3.68 1.53
N ARG A 146 13.81 -2.73 1.29
CA ARG A 146 13.81 -1.43 2.00
C ARG A 146 12.57 -0.61 1.67
N LYS A 147 12.14 -0.65 0.41
CA LYS A 147 10.86 -0.12 -0.04
C LYS A 147 9.71 -0.80 0.69
N GLU A 148 9.68 -2.14 0.71
CA GLU A 148 8.62 -2.89 1.40
C GLU A 148 8.56 -2.56 2.90
N LEU A 149 9.72 -2.43 3.56
CA LEU A 149 9.81 -2.05 4.96
C LEU A 149 9.22 -0.65 5.19
N TYR A 150 9.57 0.29 4.31
CA TYR A 150 9.06 1.66 4.39
C TYR A 150 7.56 1.74 4.08
N ASP A 151 7.07 1.00 3.09
CA ASP A 151 5.63 0.90 2.79
C ASP A 151 4.87 0.36 4.00
N TYR A 152 5.35 -0.71 4.63
CA TYR A 152 4.74 -1.22 5.85
C TYR A 152 4.81 -0.23 7.02
N TYR A 153 5.90 0.52 7.15
CA TYR A 153 6.00 1.61 8.14
C TYR A 153 4.92 2.68 7.93
N VAL A 154 4.67 3.07 6.68
CA VAL A 154 3.60 4.02 6.31
C VAL A 154 2.21 3.43 6.62
N ASP A 155 2.01 2.15 6.34
CA ASP A 155 0.71 1.49 6.45
C ASP A 155 0.36 1.05 7.89
N TYR A 156 1.36 0.86 8.75
CA TYR A 156 1.22 0.19 10.03
C TYR A 156 0.12 0.77 10.92
N SER A 157 0.05 2.10 11.05
CA SER A 157 -0.93 2.74 11.93
C SER A 157 -2.38 2.41 11.51
N THR A 158 -2.67 2.49 10.21
CA THR A 158 -3.97 2.12 9.64
C THR A 158 -4.25 0.63 9.81
N LEU A 159 -3.24 -0.21 9.56
CA LEU A 159 -3.37 -1.66 9.69
C LEU A 159 -3.69 -2.07 11.13
N PHE A 160 -2.92 -1.56 12.09
CA PHE A 160 -3.05 -1.85 13.51
C PHE A 160 -4.37 -1.31 14.08
N SER A 161 -4.73 -0.07 13.75
CA SER A 161 -5.99 0.54 14.20
C SER A 161 -7.20 -0.23 13.66
N THR A 162 -7.17 -0.59 12.37
CA THR A 162 -8.28 -1.31 11.75
C THR A 162 -8.46 -2.69 12.35
N ALA A 163 -7.37 -3.43 12.60
CA ALA A 163 -7.42 -4.72 13.26
C ALA A 163 -8.06 -4.61 14.67
N ASN A 164 -7.74 -3.57 15.43
CA ASN A 164 -8.22 -3.40 16.80
C ASN A 164 -9.64 -2.82 16.92
N ASN A 165 -10.10 -2.08 15.92
CA ASN A 165 -11.37 -1.35 16.00
C ASN A 165 -12.51 -2.04 15.25
N TYR A 166 -12.21 -2.90 14.28
CA TYR A 166 -13.22 -3.59 13.47
C TYR A 166 -13.08 -5.10 13.60
N VAL A 167 -13.86 -5.69 14.49
CA VAL A 167 -13.84 -7.14 14.80
C VAL A 167 -13.93 -8.00 13.52
N THR A 168 -14.79 -7.61 12.59
CA THR A 168 -14.99 -8.32 11.31
C THR A 168 -13.77 -8.29 10.40
N LYS A 169 -12.93 -7.24 10.48
CA LYS A 169 -11.69 -7.09 9.69
C LYS A 169 -10.46 -7.63 10.41
N CYS A 170 -10.53 -7.88 11.73
CA CYS A 170 -9.35 -8.19 12.54
C CYS A 170 -8.50 -9.34 11.99
N LYS A 171 -9.13 -10.46 11.60
CA LYS A 171 -8.42 -11.64 11.11
C LYS A 171 -7.67 -11.40 9.80
N GLU A 172 -8.23 -10.59 8.91
CA GLU A 172 -7.61 -10.24 7.63
C GLU A 172 -6.36 -9.38 7.86
N TYR A 173 -6.51 -8.31 8.64
CA TYR A 173 -5.42 -7.37 8.94
C TYR A 173 -4.33 -8.01 9.81
N TYR A 174 -4.70 -8.85 10.77
CA TYR A 174 -3.77 -9.63 11.57
C TYR A 174 -2.87 -10.49 10.67
N LYS A 175 -3.45 -11.22 9.70
CA LYS A 175 -2.69 -12.05 8.76
C LYS A 175 -1.76 -11.23 7.89
N TYR A 176 -2.16 -10.04 7.47
CA TYR A 176 -1.30 -9.16 6.68
C TYR A 176 -0.09 -8.69 7.49
N ILE A 177 -0.31 -8.22 8.72
CA ILE A 177 0.76 -7.83 9.65
C ILE A 177 1.69 -9.01 9.91
N GLU A 178 1.14 -10.19 10.20
CA GLU A 178 1.91 -11.42 10.39
C GLU A 178 2.76 -11.79 9.17
N GLY A 179 2.23 -11.58 7.96
CA GLY A 179 2.96 -11.79 6.71
C GLY A 179 4.22 -10.95 6.56
N LYS A 180 4.39 -9.87 7.35
CA LYS A 180 5.59 -9.03 7.36
C LYS A 180 6.70 -9.56 8.27
N ALA A 181 6.47 -10.62 9.06
CA ALA A 181 7.49 -11.14 9.98
C ALA A 181 8.81 -11.56 9.28
N PRO A 182 8.80 -12.22 8.10
CA PRO A 182 10.03 -12.58 7.38
C PRO A 182 10.85 -11.35 6.95
N LEU A 183 10.18 -10.23 6.64
CA LEU A 183 10.83 -8.97 6.28
C LEU A 183 11.63 -8.41 7.46
N TYR A 184 11.03 -8.40 8.65
CA TYR A 184 11.71 -7.95 9.88
C TYR A 184 12.87 -8.85 10.25
N LYS A 185 12.70 -10.17 10.17
CA LYS A 185 13.80 -11.12 10.39
C LYS A 185 14.97 -10.90 9.42
N ASN A 186 14.68 -10.53 8.17
CA ASN A 186 15.74 -10.22 7.20
C ASN A 186 16.57 -9.00 7.64
N PHE A 187 15.92 -7.93 8.07
CA PHE A 187 16.62 -6.71 8.52
C PHE A 187 17.28 -6.87 9.89
N GLU A 188 16.69 -7.64 10.80
CA GLU A 188 17.32 -8.00 12.08
C GLU A 188 18.67 -8.69 11.85
N ASN A 189 18.70 -9.69 10.97
CA ASN A 189 19.93 -10.39 10.60
C ASN A 189 20.92 -9.45 9.90
N LEU A 190 20.44 -8.60 8.97
CA LEU A 190 21.29 -7.66 8.24
C LEU A 190 21.96 -6.65 9.20
N CYS A 191 21.16 -6.01 10.06
CA CYS A 191 21.62 -4.98 11.00
C CYS A 191 22.52 -5.56 12.09
N THR A 192 22.32 -6.83 12.49
CA THR A 192 23.19 -7.54 13.43
C THR A 192 24.53 -7.93 12.78
N SER A 193 24.49 -8.39 11.52
CA SER A 193 25.69 -8.88 10.82
C SER A 193 26.57 -7.74 10.29
N ASN A 194 25.96 -6.65 9.84
CA ASN A 194 26.66 -5.48 9.35
C ASN A 194 25.85 -4.20 9.62
N SER A 195 26.19 -3.51 10.70
CA SER A 195 25.51 -2.30 11.14
C SER A 195 25.58 -1.17 10.11
N SER A 196 26.63 -1.09 9.28
CA SER A 196 26.76 -0.03 8.26
C SER A 196 25.72 -0.16 7.15
N ASN A 197 25.23 -1.37 6.91
CA ASN A 197 24.23 -1.65 5.89
C ASN A 197 22.80 -1.61 6.44
N CYS A 198 22.62 -1.35 7.74
CA CYS A 198 21.29 -1.27 8.33
C CYS A 198 20.50 -0.07 7.77
N PRO A 199 19.24 -0.22 7.35
CA PRO A 199 18.42 0.91 6.93
C PRO A 199 18.26 1.92 8.06
N GLN A 200 18.52 3.21 7.80
CA GLN A 200 18.38 4.26 8.81
C GLN A 200 16.99 4.33 9.46
N ILE A 201 15.94 3.92 8.72
CA ILE A 201 14.57 3.89 9.24
C ILE A 201 14.31 2.69 10.18
N TYR A 202 15.16 1.66 10.16
CA TYR A 202 14.89 0.39 10.83
C TYR A 202 14.63 0.54 12.32
N ASP A 203 15.38 1.40 13.01
CA ASP A 203 15.19 1.69 14.44
C ASP A 203 13.77 2.22 14.73
N LYS A 204 13.22 3.04 13.84
CA LYS A 204 11.83 3.54 13.94
C LYS A 204 10.79 2.47 13.61
N CYS A 205 11.16 1.50 12.78
CA CYS A 205 10.28 0.38 12.41
C CYS A 205 10.24 -0.72 13.49
N MET A 206 11.24 -0.81 14.38
CA MET A 206 11.34 -1.91 15.36
C MET A 206 10.07 -2.08 16.20
N SER A 207 9.42 -0.99 16.59
CA SER A 207 8.17 -1.04 17.36
C SER A 207 7.00 -1.65 16.59
N TYR A 208 7.10 -1.76 15.27
CA TYR A 208 6.07 -2.30 14.38
C TYR A 208 6.34 -3.76 13.98
N ASN A 209 7.37 -4.37 14.56
CA ASN A 209 7.70 -5.77 14.34
C ASN A 209 6.48 -6.66 14.64
N PRO A 210 6.01 -7.46 13.66
CA PRO A 210 4.89 -8.38 13.82
C PRO A 210 4.96 -9.24 15.09
N ASP A 211 6.13 -9.75 15.47
CA ASP A 211 6.30 -10.62 16.65
C ASP A 211 6.00 -9.91 17.98
N LEU A 212 6.10 -8.58 18.00
CA LEU A 212 5.75 -7.73 19.13
C LEU A 212 4.28 -7.32 19.08
N VAL A 213 3.86 -6.77 17.94
CA VAL A 213 2.57 -6.06 17.84
C VAL A 213 1.38 -7.00 17.75
N LEU A 214 1.53 -8.20 17.16
CA LEU A 214 0.43 -9.15 17.00
C LEU A 214 -0.18 -9.54 18.34
N LYS A 215 0.64 -9.69 19.39
CA LYS A 215 0.21 -10.04 20.75
C LYS A 215 -0.68 -8.97 21.39
N THR A 216 -0.64 -7.75 20.86
CA THR A 216 -1.41 -6.60 21.36
C THR A 216 -2.70 -6.37 20.58
N ILE A 217 -2.92 -7.09 19.48
CA ILE A 217 -4.14 -6.99 18.68
C ILE A 217 -5.28 -7.75 19.37
N LYS A 218 -6.45 -7.13 19.53
CA LYS A 218 -7.59 -7.69 20.29
C LYS A 218 -8.01 -9.12 19.90
N CYS A 219 -7.93 -9.50 18.62
CA CYS A 219 -8.29 -10.86 18.19
C CYS A 219 -7.13 -11.88 18.25
N HIS A 220 -5.97 -11.54 18.83
CA HIS A 220 -4.82 -12.43 18.92
C HIS A 220 -5.17 -13.77 19.58
N GLU A 221 -5.75 -13.73 20.79
CA GLU A 221 -6.12 -14.93 21.55
C GLU A 221 -7.09 -15.83 20.78
N GLN A 222 -8.08 -15.23 20.11
CA GLN A 222 -9.02 -15.97 19.27
C GLN A 222 -8.30 -16.69 18.12
N ILE A 223 -7.38 -16.00 17.43
CA ILE A 223 -6.63 -16.59 16.31
C ILE A 223 -5.71 -17.72 16.77
N VAL A 224 -5.03 -17.55 17.91
CA VAL A 224 -4.17 -18.58 18.49
C VAL A 224 -4.99 -19.81 18.88
N ALA A 225 -6.13 -19.63 19.56
CA ALA A 225 -7.03 -20.72 19.92
C ALA A 225 -7.60 -21.46 18.70
N GLU A 226 -8.05 -20.73 17.67
CA GLU A 226 -8.54 -21.31 16.41
C GLU A 226 -7.48 -22.16 15.70
N ARG A 227 -6.20 -21.76 15.77
CA ARG A 227 -5.08 -22.50 15.17
C ARG A 227 -4.75 -23.77 15.97
N ALA A 228 -4.76 -23.69 17.31
CA ALA A 228 -4.52 -24.83 18.18
C ALA A 228 -5.62 -25.90 18.07
N ALA A 229 -6.86 -25.50 17.79
CA ALA A 229 -7.99 -26.40 17.63
C ALA A 229 -8.06 -27.12 16.26
N LYS A 230 -7.23 -26.73 15.28
CA LYS A 230 -7.19 -27.40 13.97
C LYS A 230 -6.32 -28.67 14.05
N PRO A 231 -6.84 -29.86 13.73
CA PRO A 231 -6.01 -31.05 13.64
C PRO A 231 -4.97 -30.88 12.53
N SER A 232 -3.69 -31.05 12.84
CA SER A 232 -2.62 -31.14 11.83
C SER A 232 -2.87 -32.34 10.93
N ALA A 233 -3.44 -32.10 9.75
CA ALA A 233 -3.52 -33.10 8.70
C ALA A 233 -2.15 -33.26 8.03
N SER A 234 -1.22 -34.01 8.65
CA SER A 234 -0.19 -34.83 7.99
C SER A 234 0.94 -35.24 8.95
N HIS A 235 0.85 -36.45 9.51
CA HIS A 235 2.00 -37.32 9.73
C HIS A 235 1.54 -38.77 9.56
N HIS A 236 1.23 -39.17 8.33
CA HIS A 236 1.36 -40.58 7.95
C HIS A 236 2.84 -40.82 7.64
N SER A 237 3.61 -41.13 8.69
CA SER A 237 4.86 -41.85 8.55
C SER A 237 4.49 -43.26 8.08
N SER A 238 4.75 -43.56 6.81
CA SER A 238 4.82 -44.94 6.33
C SER A 238 5.99 -45.61 7.05
N GLY A 239 5.68 -46.42 8.05
CA GLY A 239 6.64 -47.34 8.63
C GLY A 239 7.02 -48.39 7.59
N GLU A 240 8.27 -48.38 7.16
CA GLU A 240 8.93 -49.52 6.53
C GLU A 240 8.83 -50.73 7.46
N LYS A 241 8.16 -51.79 6.98
CA LYS A 241 8.22 -53.11 7.60
C LYS A 241 9.08 -54.01 6.72
N LEU A 242 10.38 -54.02 7.00
CA LEU A 242 11.28 -55.11 6.63
C LEU A 242 10.91 -56.34 7.48
N ILE A 243 10.68 -57.49 6.84
CA ILE A 243 11.11 -58.83 7.27
C ILE A 243 11.03 -59.77 6.05
N SER A 244 12.16 -60.44 5.83
CA SER A 244 12.49 -61.38 4.76
C SER A 244 11.88 -62.78 4.93
N GLY A 245 11.74 -63.51 3.80
CA GLY A 245 12.02 -64.96 3.75
C GLY A 245 10.90 -65.87 3.20
N PRO A 246 11.24 -67.01 2.56
CA PRO A 246 10.73 -67.35 1.22
C PRO A 246 10.04 -68.72 1.08
N SER A 247 9.34 -68.94 -0.05
CA SER A 247 9.31 -70.17 -0.89
C SER A 247 7.91 -70.49 -1.47
N ALA A 248 7.85 -70.66 -2.79
CA ALA A 248 6.82 -71.39 -3.53
C ALA A 248 7.18 -72.91 -3.53
N PRO A 249 6.33 -73.90 -3.92
CA PRO A 249 5.54 -73.92 -5.17
C PRO A 249 4.19 -74.67 -5.18
N GLY A 250 3.44 -74.50 -6.29
CA GLY A 250 2.39 -75.43 -6.79
C GLY A 250 0.99 -75.26 -6.17
N THR A 251 -0.15 -75.50 -6.81
CA THR A 251 -0.49 -76.04 -8.13
C THR A 251 -1.99 -75.75 -8.36
N GLU A 252 -2.35 -75.59 -9.64
CA GLU A 252 -3.68 -75.82 -10.25
C GLU A 252 -4.87 -74.86 -10.07
N SER A 253 -5.46 -74.63 -11.25
CA SER A 253 -6.60 -73.81 -11.61
C SER A 253 -7.93 -74.44 -11.22
N ILE A 254 -9.01 -73.64 -11.26
CA ILE A 254 -10.19 -73.83 -12.12
C ILE A 254 -11.31 -72.86 -11.69
N GLN A 255 -11.83 -72.10 -12.68
CA GLN A 255 -13.22 -71.63 -12.90
C GLN A 255 -14.02 -70.95 -11.75
N GLU A 256 -14.95 -70.03 -11.97
CA GLU A 256 -15.42 -69.23 -13.10
C GLU A 256 -16.47 -68.27 -12.49
N HIS A 257 -16.73 -67.15 -13.17
CA HIS A 257 -18.05 -66.50 -13.28
C HIS A 257 -18.96 -66.32 -12.03
N SER A 258 -19.25 -65.05 -11.68
CA SER A 258 -20.54 -64.42 -12.04
C SER A 258 -20.91 -63.19 -11.20
N GLN A 259 -21.38 -62.19 -11.95
CA GLN A 259 -22.49 -61.26 -11.66
C GLN A 259 -22.42 -60.35 -10.42
N ILE A 260 -22.08 -59.08 -10.72
CA ILE A 260 -22.40 -57.90 -9.92
C ILE A 260 -23.91 -57.64 -10.00
N GLY A 261 -24.58 -57.84 -8.86
CA GLY A 261 -25.97 -57.46 -8.64
C GLY A 261 -26.10 -55.99 -8.29
N THR A 262 -26.86 -55.26 -9.11
CA THR A 262 -27.36 -53.92 -8.80
C THR A 262 -28.39 -53.96 -7.67
N LYS A 263 -28.18 -53.18 -6.61
CA LYS A 263 -29.25 -52.77 -5.69
C LYS A 263 -29.26 -51.27 -5.53
N VAL A 264 -30.37 -50.68 -5.99
CA VAL A 264 -30.83 -49.33 -5.71
C VAL A 264 -31.51 -49.32 -4.33
N GLY A 265 -31.26 -48.28 -3.54
CA GLY A 265 -31.98 -47.98 -2.31
C GLY A 265 -32.01 -46.47 -2.07
N HIS A 266 -33.16 -45.86 -2.37
CA HIS A 266 -33.45 -44.43 -2.24
C HIS A 266 -33.78 -44.03 -0.79
N SER A 267 -33.45 -42.78 -0.40
CA SER A 267 -34.37 -41.79 0.22
C SER A 267 -33.58 -40.56 0.70
N PHE A 268 -33.69 -39.40 0.05
CA PHE A 268 -34.65 -38.28 0.24
C PHE A 268 -34.28 -37.32 1.39
N LEU A 269 -33.85 -36.10 1.03
CA LEU A 269 -34.05 -34.90 1.84
C LEU A 269 -34.41 -33.75 0.88
N GLY A 270 -35.67 -33.32 0.98
CA GLY A 270 -36.32 -32.41 0.05
C GLY A 270 -35.73 -31.01 0.06
N VAL A 271 -35.50 -30.48 -1.15
CA VAL A 271 -35.17 -29.08 -1.39
C VAL A 271 -36.47 -28.35 -1.66
N ALA A 272 -36.89 -27.48 -0.75
CA ALA A 272 -37.88 -26.45 -1.03
C ALA A 272 -37.13 -25.16 -1.42
N PRO A 273 -37.43 -24.51 -2.57
CA PRO A 273 -36.87 -23.22 -2.86
C PRO A 273 -37.72 -22.14 -2.18
N VAL A 274 -37.22 -21.61 -1.05
CA VAL A 274 -37.77 -20.38 -0.48
C VAL A 274 -37.08 -19.20 -1.17
N LEU A 275 -37.77 -18.62 -2.14
CA LEU A 275 -37.46 -17.29 -2.65
C LEU A 275 -37.80 -16.27 -1.55
N LEU A 276 -36.78 -15.69 -0.92
CA LEU A 276 -36.95 -14.48 -0.11
C LEU A 276 -36.42 -13.27 -0.87
N THR A 277 -37.36 -12.40 -1.18
CA THR A 277 -37.22 -11.03 -1.65
C THR A 277 -36.48 -10.19 -0.60
N ALA A 278 -35.27 -9.73 -0.93
CA ALA A 278 -34.53 -8.74 -0.14
C ALA A 278 -34.17 -7.52 -1.01
N THR A 279 -35.15 -6.98 -1.73
CA THR A 279 -35.08 -5.69 -2.41
C THR A 279 -36.01 -4.69 -1.71
N ALA A 280 -35.68 -4.27 -0.48
CA ALA A 280 -36.38 -3.14 0.16
C ALA A 280 -35.72 -2.45 1.38
N LEU A 281 -34.48 -2.77 1.80
CA LEU A 281 -33.84 -2.06 2.94
C LEU A 281 -32.44 -1.50 2.64
N TYR A 282 -32.04 -1.44 1.36
CA TYR A 282 -30.79 -0.79 0.95
C TYR A 282 -30.85 0.76 0.97
N ARG A 283 -32.01 1.34 1.30
CA ARG A 283 -32.16 2.78 1.54
C ARG A 283 -32.48 2.96 3.01
N TYR A 284 -31.70 3.82 3.69
CA TYR A 284 -31.88 4.33 5.06
C TYR A 284 -30.92 3.88 6.18
N THR A 285 -29.65 3.61 5.87
CA THR A 285 -28.56 3.80 6.84
C THR A 285 -27.58 4.87 6.32
N PRO A 286 -27.71 6.14 6.74
CA PRO A 286 -26.72 7.16 6.40
C PRO A 286 -25.56 7.06 7.40
N ILE A 287 -24.65 6.12 7.19
CA ILE A 287 -23.39 6.04 7.94
C ILE A 287 -22.30 6.63 7.03
N GLY A 288 -21.84 7.83 7.36
CA GLY A 288 -20.60 8.40 6.80
C GLY A 288 -20.64 9.85 6.34
N SER A 289 -21.18 10.78 7.13
CA SER A 289 -21.08 12.24 6.91
C SER A 289 -19.65 12.81 6.98
N TRP A 290 -18.61 11.97 7.09
CA TRP A 290 -17.21 12.39 7.11
C TRP A 290 -16.48 12.21 5.76
N ILE A 291 -16.99 11.38 4.84
CA ILE A 291 -16.30 11.09 3.56
C ILE A 291 -16.72 12.04 2.42
N ARG A 292 -17.81 12.81 2.55
CA ARG A 292 -18.21 13.78 1.53
C ARG A 292 -17.30 15.01 1.42
N LYS A 293 -16.36 15.22 2.35
CA LYS A 293 -15.44 16.38 2.31
C LYS A 293 -14.20 16.19 1.44
N LEU A 294 -14.02 15.04 0.79
CA LEU A 294 -12.86 14.76 -0.07
C LEU A 294 -13.17 14.75 -1.58
N GLY A 295 -14.38 15.14 -1.99
CA GLY A 295 -14.81 15.01 -3.39
C GLY A 295 -15.80 16.06 -3.88
N GLU A 296 -15.57 17.35 -3.60
CA GLU A 296 -16.36 18.43 -4.22
C GLU A 296 -15.44 19.58 -4.67
N THR A 297 -14.82 19.42 -5.83
CA THR A 297 -14.27 20.53 -6.60
C THR A 297 -15.43 21.24 -7.31
N ASN A 298 -15.90 22.34 -6.75
CA ASN A 298 -16.75 23.28 -7.48
C ASN A 298 -15.88 24.15 -8.41
N LEU A 299 -16.16 24.06 -9.71
CA LEU A 299 -15.68 24.96 -10.74
C LEU A 299 -16.79 25.97 -11.06
N ASN A 300 -16.39 27.25 -11.00
CA ASN A 300 -16.87 28.42 -11.78
C ASN A 300 -17.50 29.59 -10.99
N SER A 301 -16.79 30.72 -11.11
CA SER A 301 -17.28 31.99 -11.68
C SER A 301 -17.94 33.07 -10.78
N ILE A 302 -17.19 34.18 -10.64
CA ILE A 302 -17.60 35.61 -10.75
C ILE A 302 -18.55 36.21 -9.68
N SER A 303 -18.03 37.15 -8.87
CA SER A 303 -18.18 38.62 -9.03
C SER A 303 -17.85 39.35 -7.72
N ASP A 304 -17.21 40.51 -7.87
CA ASP A 304 -16.99 41.52 -6.83
C ASP A 304 -18.29 41.95 -6.13
N MET A 305 -18.20 42.29 -4.84
CA MET A 305 -18.65 43.59 -4.32
C MET A 305 -18.20 43.83 -2.87
N ASN A 306 -17.48 44.93 -2.68
CA ASN A 306 -17.33 45.65 -1.41
C ASN A 306 -18.71 46.03 -0.84
N GLY A 307 -18.86 46.07 0.50
CA GLY A 307 -20.09 46.63 1.08
C GLY A 307 -20.28 46.52 2.59
N PHE A 308 -19.49 47.28 3.35
CA PHE A 308 -19.90 48.04 4.56
C PHE A 308 -20.29 47.34 5.88
N SER A 309 -19.86 48.04 6.93
CA SER A 309 -19.88 47.79 8.38
C SER A 309 -21.18 48.15 9.12
N SER A 310 -21.39 47.58 10.31
CA SER A 310 -21.92 48.26 11.52
C SER A 310 -21.44 47.47 12.77
N TYR A 311 -20.56 48.03 13.63
CA TYR A 311 -20.83 48.75 14.91
C TYR A 311 -21.77 47.95 15.84
N THR A 312 -21.44 47.54 17.08
CA THR A 312 -20.97 48.21 18.34
C THR A 312 -20.81 47.09 19.41
N GLN A 313 -20.22 47.17 20.62
CA GLN A 313 -19.28 48.04 21.37
C GLN A 313 -19.19 47.42 22.80
N GLU A 314 -17.97 47.39 23.37
CA GLU A 314 -17.53 47.29 24.79
C GLU A 314 -18.17 46.36 25.84
N SER A 315 -17.31 45.60 26.54
CA SER A 315 -16.72 45.94 27.86
C SER A 315 -15.74 44.80 28.25
N GLY A 316 -14.64 44.93 28.97
CA GLY A 316 -14.06 46.00 29.77
C GLY A 316 -13.08 45.32 30.74
N ASP A 317 -11.78 45.51 30.48
CA ASP A 317 -10.64 45.49 31.40
C ASP A 317 -10.24 44.22 32.21
N ILE A 318 -8.95 43.88 32.14
CA ILE A 318 -8.00 43.79 33.27
C ILE A 318 -6.59 43.50 32.72
N PHE A 319 -5.79 44.56 32.78
CA PHE A 319 -4.33 44.73 32.68
C PHE A 319 -3.42 43.49 32.72
N SER A 320 -2.53 43.44 31.72
CA SER A 320 -1.24 42.72 31.77
C SER A 320 -0.13 43.71 32.15
N ASP A 321 0.51 43.48 33.29
CA ASP A 321 1.80 44.09 33.63
C ASP A 321 2.90 43.52 32.72
N ARG A 322 3.37 44.31 31.75
CA ARG A 322 4.74 44.17 31.23
C ARG A 322 5.38 45.52 31.02
N VAL A 323 6.24 45.82 31.99
CA VAL A 323 7.46 46.61 31.98
C VAL A 323 7.94 47.01 30.58
N GLU A 324 8.06 48.33 30.45
CA GLU A 324 8.62 49.14 29.38
C GLU A 324 10.03 48.69 28.95
N ASN A 325 10.30 48.82 27.64
CA ASN A 325 11.64 49.17 27.15
C ASN A 325 11.44 50.04 25.89
N TYR A 326 11.56 51.35 26.06
CA TYR A 326 11.58 52.33 24.99
C TYR A 326 12.99 52.37 24.37
N ILE A 327 13.09 52.23 23.04
CA ILE A 327 14.24 52.71 22.26
C ILE A 327 13.70 53.76 21.30
N SER A 328 14.13 55.00 21.52
CA SER A 328 13.88 56.17 20.69
C SER A 328 15.01 56.31 19.65
N TYR A 329 14.65 56.59 18.40
CA TYR A 329 15.56 57.18 17.41
C TYR A 329 14.93 58.50 16.93
N GLN A 330 15.65 59.61 17.14
CA GLN A 330 15.40 60.87 16.42
C GLN A 330 16.29 60.90 15.16
N PRO A 331 15.74 61.27 13.99
CA PRO A 331 16.51 61.47 12.77
C PRO A 331 17.10 62.88 12.70
N MET A 332 18.30 63.00 12.12
CA MET A 332 18.80 64.23 11.49
C MET A 332 18.46 64.20 9.99
#